data_AF-A0A7X0RDI8-F1
#
_entry.id   AF-A0A7X0RDI8-F1
#
_cell.length_a   1.000
_cell.length_b   1.000
_cell.length_c   1.000
_cell.angle_alpha   90.00
_cell.angle_beta   90.00
_cell.angle_gamma   90.00
#
_symmetry.space_group_name_H-M   'P 1'
#
loop_
_entity.id
_entity.type
_entity.pdbx_description
1 polymer ?
#
loop_
_entity_poly.entity_id
_entity_poly.type
_entity_poly.pdbx_seq_one_letter_code
_entity_poly.pdbx_strand_id
1 'polypeptide(L)'
;MTALSIPSPSSGVWYLGPLPIRGYALAIILGIIVAIWLAERRWVARGGTAGDIADLAVWGVPFGLVGGRLYHVATDHALYFGEGRHPIEALYVWRGGLGVWGAIALGIFGVWLGARRKGIRLLPVLDAMAPTVLVAQALGRWGNWFNQELFGKPTDLPWGLEIDPDNRPVGYFQYSTFQPTFLYEFLWNLAAFVVVVWADRRFTLGRGRVAALYVMAYTLGRGWIEMLRIDDVELKDVGGLRFNVWTSIVLFVAAAIYFVVSSRLRPGRETQVYDDGRGPAAATESAPQAGPPTDAPR
;
A
#
# COMPACT_ATOMS: atom_id res chain seq x y z
N MET A 1 16.67 22.38 26.54
CA MET A 1 16.56 20.90 26.47
C MET A 1 15.09 20.56 26.35
N THR A 2 14.61 20.21 25.16
CA THR A 2 13.25 19.70 24.93
C THR A 2 13.18 18.29 25.50
N ALA A 3 12.67 18.14 26.72
CA ALA A 3 12.71 16.88 27.48
C ALA A 3 11.78 15.75 26.92
N LEU A 4 11.23 15.89 25.71
CA LEU A 4 10.17 15.01 25.17
C LEU A 4 10.34 14.64 23.68
N SER A 5 11.44 15.05 23.03
CA SER A 5 11.66 14.78 21.60
C SER A 5 11.74 13.27 21.30
N ILE A 6 11.38 12.92 20.07
CA ILE A 6 11.47 11.55 19.57
C ILE A 6 12.89 11.34 19.04
N PRO A 7 13.70 10.44 19.63
CA PRO A 7 15.06 10.22 19.15
C PRO A 7 15.03 9.49 17.80
N SER A 8 16.00 9.81 16.93
CA SER A 8 16.34 8.94 15.80
C SER A 8 17.19 7.76 16.25
N PRO A 9 17.11 6.60 15.59
CA PRO A 9 17.97 5.47 15.91
C PRO A 9 19.42 5.79 15.52
N SER A 10 20.37 5.31 16.32
CA SER A 10 21.81 5.47 16.05
C SER A 10 22.29 4.72 14.81
N SER A 11 21.55 3.70 14.38
CA SER A 11 21.75 3.03 13.09
C SER A 11 20.43 2.48 12.53
N GLY A 12 20.23 2.66 11.23
CA GLY A 12 19.16 2.01 10.46
C GLY A 12 19.57 0.66 9.84
N VAL A 13 20.82 0.23 10.04
CA VAL A 13 21.40 -0.99 9.45
C VAL A 13 22.17 -1.80 10.48
N TRP A 14 21.91 -3.11 10.52
CA TRP A 14 22.65 -4.07 11.33
C TRP A 14 23.27 -5.13 10.41
N TYR A 15 24.48 -5.58 10.70
CA TYR A 15 25.18 -6.57 9.87
C TYR A 15 25.13 -7.94 10.52
N LEU A 16 24.62 -8.93 9.79
CA LEU A 16 24.74 -10.35 10.13
C LEU A 16 25.80 -10.96 9.21
N GLY A 17 27.08 -10.88 9.64
CA GLY A 17 28.21 -11.17 8.75
C GLY A 17 28.20 -10.23 7.54
N PRO A 18 28.27 -10.73 6.29
CA PRO A 18 28.26 -9.89 5.08
C PRO A 18 26.86 -9.35 4.71
N LEU A 19 25.79 -9.79 5.41
CA LEU A 19 24.42 -9.45 5.07
C LEU A 19 23.94 -8.20 5.83
N PRO A 20 23.67 -7.06 5.15
CA PRO A 20 23.08 -5.90 5.79
C PRO A 20 21.57 -6.09 6.00
N ILE A 21 21.13 -6.08 7.25
CA ILE A 21 19.72 -6.05 7.66
C ILE A 21 19.32 -4.59 7.84
N ARG A 22 18.38 -4.13 7.02
CA ARG A 22 17.93 -2.73 6.99
C ARG A 22 16.59 -2.58 7.70
N GLY A 23 16.48 -1.63 8.63
CA GLY A 23 15.25 -1.40 9.41
C GLY A 23 14.04 -1.11 8.53
N TYR A 24 14.20 -0.34 7.46
CA TYR A 24 13.10 -0.08 6.51
C TYR A 24 12.61 -1.36 5.83
N ALA A 25 13.51 -2.29 5.49
CA ALA A 25 13.14 -3.53 4.82
C ALA A 25 12.31 -4.41 5.75
N LEU A 26 12.69 -4.48 7.03
CA LEU A 26 11.92 -5.18 8.06
C LEU A 26 10.53 -4.54 8.25
N ALA A 27 10.45 -3.21 8.30
CA ALA A 27 9.19 -2.48 8.43
C ALA A 27 8.24 -2.75 7.25
N ILE A 28 8.75 -2.75 6.01
CA ILE A 28 7.98 -3.07 4.80
C ILE A 28 7.51 -4.54 4.81
N ILE A 29 8.40 -5.48 5.12
CA ILE A 29 8.06 -6.91 5.18
C ILE A 29 6.96 -7.15 6.21
N LEU A 30 7.10 -6.57 7.41
CA LEU A 30 6.07 -6.64 8.45
C LEU A 30 4.75 -6.05 7.96
N GLY A 31 4.81 -4.90 7.28
CA GLY A 31 3.65 -4.26 6.65
C GLY A 31 2.92 -5.18 5.68
N ILE A 32 3.66 -5.85 4.78
CA ILE A 32 3.11 -6.80 3.80
C ILE A 32 2.45 -7.99 4.50
N ILE A 33 3.13 -8.61 5.47
CA ILE A 33 2.61 -9.77 6.20
C ILE A 33 1.30 -9.41 6.91
N VAL A 34 1.28 -8.29 7.64
CA VAL A 34 0.09 -7.83 8.37
C VAL A 34 -1.03 -7.49 7.39
N ALA A 35 -0.74 -6.84 6.27
CA ALA A 35 -1.74 -6.50 5.27
C ALA A 35 -2.36 -7.72 4.60
N ILE A 36 -1.58 -8.74 4.25
CA ILE A 36 -2.06 -10.02 3.71
C ILE A 36 -2.94 -10.72 4.74
N TRP A 37 -2.48 -10.84 5.99
CA TRP A 37 -3.23 -11.49 7.07
C TRP A 37 -4.58 -10.81 7.35
N LEU A 38 -4.60 -9.47 7.41
CA LEU A 38 -5.84 -8.72 7.57
C LEU A 38 -6.74 -8.84 6.34
N ALA A 39 -6.18 -8.85 5.14
CA ALA A 39 -6.94 -8.94 3.91
C ALA A 39 -7.58 -10.32 3.78
N GLU A 40 -6.88 -11.39 4.16
CA GLU A 40 -7.39 -12.76 4.23
C GLU A 40 -8.59 -12.84 5.18
N ARG A 41 -8.48 -12.29 6.39
CA ARG A 41 -9.60 -12.23 7.34
C ARG A 41 -10.81 -11.49 6.79
N ARG A 42 -10.58 -10.39 6.07
CA ARG A 42 -11.64 -9.59 5.44
C ARG A 42 -12.25 -10.31 4.23
N TRP A 43 -11.45 -11.05 3.48
CA TRP A 43 -11.86 -11.85 2.34
C TRP A 43 -12.77 -13.01 2.76
N VAL A 44 -12.36 -13.78 3.77
CA VAL A 44 -13.16 -14.86 4.34
C VAL A 44 -14.48 -14.32 4.91
N ALA A 45 -14.45 -13.17 5.61
CA ALA A 45 -15.67 -12.51 6.10
C ALA A 45 -16.62 -12.01 4.99
N ARG A 46 -16.16 -11.95 3.72
CA ARG A 46 -16.98 -11.65 2.54
C ARG A 46 -17.47 -12.89 1.81
N GLY A 47 -17.18 -14.10 2.32
CA GLY A 47 -17.54 -15.37 1.68
C GLY A 47 -16.45 -15.93 0.76
N GLY A 48 -15.23 -15.39 0.84
CA GLY A 48 -14.06 -15.91 0.15
C GLY A 48 -13.46 -17.14 0.83
N THR A 49 -12.63 -17.89 0.10
CA THR A 49 -11.94 -19.09 0.59
C THR A 49 -10.58 -18.70 1.15
N ALA A 50 -10.23 -19.29 2.30
CA ALA A 50 -8.93 -19.06 2.94
C ALA A 50 -7.78 -19.45 1.99
N GLY A 51 -6.79 -18.57 1.86
CA GLY A 51 -5.62 -18.75 1.00
C GLY A 51 -5.75 -18.06 -0.37
N ASP A 52 -6.95 -17.61 -0.74
CA ASP A 52 -7.13 -16.88 -1.99
C ASP A 52 -6.31 -15.58 -2.02
N ILE A 53 -6.26 -14.80 -0.93
CA ILE A 53 -5.49 -13.55 -0.91
C ILE A 53 -4.00 -13.83 -1.01
N ALA A 54 -3.51 -14.87 -0.32
CA ALA A 54 -2.11 -15.30 -0.45
C ALA A 54 -1.77 -15.69 -1.89
N ASP A 55 -2.62 -16.46 -2.56
CA ASP A 55 -2.43 -16.85 -3.95
C ASP A 55 -2.48 -15.64 -4.90
N LEU A 56 -3.35 -14.66 -4.64
CA LEU A 56 -3.36 -13.40 -5.40
C LEU A 56 -2.11 -12.55 -5.15
N ALA A 57 -1.53 -12.60 -3.94
CA ALA A 57 -0.28 -11.91 -3.63
C ALA A 57 0.91 -12.48 -4.42
N VAL A 58 0.92 -13.77 -4.72
CA VAL A 58 1.93 -14.40 -5.62
C VAL A 58 1.92 -13.78 -7.01
N TRP A 59 0.77 -13.26 -7.47
CA TRP A 59 0.71 -12.48 -8.71
C TRP A 59 1.00 -10.99 -8.47
N GLY A 60 0.39 -10.39 -7.46
CA GLY A 60 0.46 -8.95 -7.23
C GLY A 60 1.88 -8.46 -6.91
N VAL A 61 2.62 -9.17 -6.05
CA VAL A 61 3.95 -8.71 -5.59
C VAL A 61 4.99 -8.72 -6.71
N PRO A 62 5.19 -9.81 -7.49
CA PRO A 62 6.15 -9.79 -8.59
C PRO A 62 5.81 -8.78 -9.68
N PHE A 63 4.52 -8.68 -10.06
CA PHE A 63 4.11 -7.69 -11.05
C PHE A 63 4.31 -6.26 -10.55
N GLY A 64 4.06 -5.99 -9.27
CA GLY A 64 4.35 -4.70 -8.65
C GLY A 64 5.84 -4.38 -8.66
N LEU A 65 6.71 -5.34 -8.34
CA LEU A 65 8.16 -5.15 -8.40
C LEU A 65 8.62 -4.84 -9.84
N VAL A 66 8.16 -5.63 -10.81
CA VAL A 66 8.47 -5.42 -12.23
C VAL A 66 7.98 -4.05 -12.69
N GLY A 67 6.73 -3.69 -12.36
CA GLY A 67 6.17 -2.42 -12.77
C GLY A 67 6.86 -1.23 -12.14
N GLY A 68 7.23 -1.32 -10.86
CA GLY A 68 8.00 -0.28 -10.22
C GLY A 68 9.35 -0.07 -10.91
N ARG A 69 10.01 -1.16 -11.31
CA ARG A 69 11.27 -1.06 -12.03
C ARG A 69 11.09 -0.45 -13.42
N LEU A 70 10.10 -0.93 -14.19
CA LEU A 70 9.81 -0.42 -15.52
C LEU A 70 9.49 1.08 -15.50
N TYR A 71 8.68 1.53 -14.54
CA TYR A 71 8.35 2.95 -14.42
C TYR A 71 9.59 3.79 -14.12
N HIS A 72 10.42 3.37 -13.15
CA HIS A 72 11.64 4.10 -12.82
C HIS A 72 12.63 4.15 -13.99
N VAL A 73 12.81 3.05 -14.72
CA VAL A 73 13.67 3.03 -15.91
C VAL A 73 13.12 3.94 -17.01
N ALA A 74 11.79 4.04 -17.16
CA ALA A 74 11.17 4.93 -18.13
C ALA A 74 11.34 6.41 -17.76
N THR A 75 11.13 6.78 -16.49
CA THR A 75 11.26 8.17 -16.04
C THR A 75 12.71 8.62 -15.94
N ASP A 76 13.60 7.74 -15.46
CA ASP A 76 15.00 8.03 -15.19
C ASP A 76 15.94 7.33 -16.20
N HIS A 77 15.49 7.22 -17.46
CA HIS A 77 16.19 6.48 -18.53
C HIS A 77 17.65 6.93 -18.72
N ALA A 78 17.96 8.22 -18.50
CA ALA A 78 19.30 8.77 -18.62
C ALA A 78 20.30 8.13 -17.63
N LEU A 79 19.85 7.59 -16.49
CA LEU A 79 20.70 6.86 -15.54
C LEU A 79 21.28 5.57 -16.14
N TYR A 80 20.59 4.99 -17.12
CA TYR A 80 20.89 3.66 -17.67
C TYR A 80 21.40 3.70 -19.10
N PHE A 81 20.87 4.62 -19.91
CA PHE A 81 21.12 4.68 -21.36
C PHE A 81 21.91 5.93 -21.79
N GLY A 82 22.38 6.75 -20.85
CA GLY A 82 23.25 7.89 -21.13
C GLY A 82 24.69 7.47 -21.50
N GLU A 83 25.48 8.43 -21.98
CA GLU A 83 26.88 8.20 -22.31
C GLU A 83 27.67 7.70 -21.09
N GLY A 84 28.46 6.63 -21.27
CA GLY A 84 29.21 5.98 -20.18
C GLY A 84 28.36 5.19 -19.17
N ARG A 85 27.05 5.01 -19.41
CA ARG A 85 26.17 4.20 -18.56
C ARG A 85 26.04 2.76 -19.07
N HIS A 86 25.53 1.89 -18.21
CA HIS A 86 25.40 0.46 -18.49
C HIS A 86 23.91 0.05 -18.53
N PRO A 87 23.34 -0.18 -19.73
CA PRO A 87 21.93 -0.55 -19.89
C PRO A 87 21.47 -1.76 -19.07
N ILE A 88 22.37 -2.72 -18.82
CA ILE A 88 22.07 -3.92 -18.02
C ILE A 88 21.69 -3.59 -16.57
N GLU A 89 22.15 -2.45 -16.03
CA GLU A 89 21.82 -2.00 -14.68
C GLU A 89 20.34 -1.67 -14.54
N ALA A 90 19.61 -1.42 -15.64
CA ALA A 90 18.16 -1.26 -15.64
C ALA A 90 17.43 -2.51 -15.09
N LEU A 91 18.08 -3.68 -15.05
CA LEU A 91 17.51 -4.91 -14.47
C LEU A 91 17.81 -5.09 -12.98
N TYR A 92 18.73 -4.31 -12.41
CA TYR A 92 19.23 -4.51 -11.04
C TYR A 92 18.29 -3.91 -10.00
N VAL A 93 17.18 -4.60 -9.72
CA VAL A 93 16.16 -4.18 -8.73
C VAL A 93 16.72 -4.04 -7.31
N TRP A 94 17.82 -4.73 -6.98
CA TRP A 94 18.49 -4.63 -5.68
C TRP A 94 19.31 -3.36 -5.49
N ARG A 95 19.55 -2.58 -6.56
CA ARG A 95 20.18 -1.24 -6.47
C ARG A 95 19.17 -0.13 -6.15
N GLY A 96 17.91 -0.48 -5.88
CA GLY A 96 16.84 0.50 -5.66
C GLY A 96 16.20 0.96 -6.97
N GLY A 97 15.58 2.14 -6.96
CA GLY A 97 14.93 2.70 -8.14
C GLY A 97 13.66 1.94 -8.53
N LEU A 98 12.63 2.06 -7.69
CA LEU A 98 11.30 1.50 -7.93
C LEU A 98 10.27 2.63 -7.89
N GLY A 99 9.60 2.86 -9.01
CA GLY A 99 8.54 3.86 -9.12
C GLY A 99 7.22 3.37 -8.54
N VAL A 100 6.64 4.14 -7.63
CA VAL A 100 5.39 3.75 -6.95
C VAL A 100 4.22 3.59 -7.93
N TRP A 101 4.11 4.45 -8.94
CA TRP A 101 3.03 4.40 -9.94
C TRP A 101 3.06 3.12 -10.78
N GLY A 102 4.23 2.72 -11.24
CA GLY A 102 4.40 1.45 -11.95
C GLY A 102 4.09 0.25 -11.08
N ALA A 103 4.50 0.29 -9.81
CA ALA A 103 4.23 -0.79 -8.86
C ALA A 103 2.74 -0.95 -8.57
N ILE A 104 2.01 0.16 -8.40
CA ILE A 104 0.55 0.13 -8.22
C ILE A 104 -0.14 -0.40 -9.48
N ALA A 105 0.19 0.13 -10.65
CA ALA A 105 -0.50 -0.21 -11.89
C ALA A 105 -0.34 -1.69 -12.25
N LEU A 106 0.90 -2.19 -12.30
CA LEU A 106 1.15 -3.59 -12.62
C LEU A 106 0.81 -4.52 -11.44
N GLY A 107 0.94 -4.07 -10.18
CA GLY A 107 0.48 -4.85 -9.03
C GLY A 107 -1.02 -5.14 -9.07
N ILE A 108 -1.85 -4.13 -9.36
CA ILE A 108 -3.30 -4.32 -9.54
C ILE A 108 -3.57 -5.23 -10.75
N PHE A 109 -2.83 -5.07 -11.85
CA PHE A 109 -2.94 -5.95 -13.01
C PHE A 109 -2.61 -7.41 -12.67
N GLY A 110 -1.56 -7.67 -11.87
CA GLY A 110 -1.21 -9.00 -11.38
C GLY A 110 -2.33 -9.60 -10.54
N VAL A 111 -2.89 -8.84 -9.59
CA VAL A 111 -4.05 -9.28 -8.79
C VAL A 111 -5.25 -9.59 -9.67
N TRP A 112 -5.55 -8.73 -10.67
CA TRP A 112 -6.62 -8.98 -11.63
C TRP A 112 -6.41 -10.26 -12.44
N LEU A 113 -5.19 -10.52 -12.90
CA LEU A 113 -4.85 -11.72 -13.65
C LEU A 113 -5.00 -12.98 -12.79
N GLY A 114 -4.51 -12.95 -11.55
CA GLY A 114 -4.69 -14.03 -10.58
C GLY A 114 -6.17 -14.28 -10.26
N ALA A 115 -6.93 -13.20 -10.04
CA ALA A 115 -8.36 -13.27 -9.73
C ALA A 115 -9.14 -13.86 -10.90
N ARG A 116 -8.86 -13.41 -12.12
CA ARG A 116 -9.48 -13.94 -13.35
C ARG A 116 -9.21 -15.43 -13.54
N ARG A 117 -8.01 -15.92 -13.22
CA ARG A 117 -7.70 -17.36 -13.32
C ARG A 117 -8.47 -18.21 -12.31
N LYS A 118 -8.81 -17.64 -11.16
CA LYS A 118 -9.58 -18.31 -10.11
C LYS A 118 -11.09 -18.10 -10.22
N GLY A 119 -11.57 -17.30 -11.17
CA GLY A 119 -12.97 -16.88 -11.24
C GLY A 119 -13.37 -16.05 -10.03
N ILE A 120 -12.45 -15.26 -9.48
CA ILE A 120 -12.69 -14.33 -8.37
C ILE A 120 -13.03 -12.96 -8.95
N ARG A 121 -14.09 -12.34 -8.44
CA ARG A 121 -14.47 -10.98 -8.83
C ARG A 121 -13.48 -9.98 -8.25
N LEU A 122 -13.01 -9.04 -9.09
CA LEU A 122 -11.98 -8.08 -8.69
C LEU A 122 -12.45 -7.08 -7.62
N LEU A 123 -13.66 -6.51 -7.76
CA LEU A 123 -14.12 -5.46 -6.84
C LEU A 123 -14.21 -5.93 -5.37
N PRO A 124 -14.74 -7.12 -5.06
CA PRO A 124 -14.74 -7.64 -3.70
C PRO A 124 -13.33 -7.86 -3.13
N VAL A 125 -12.38 -8.29 -3.97
CA VAL A 125 -10.95 -8.41 -3.58
C VAL A 125 -10.38 -7.04 -3.26
N LEU A 126 -10.61 -6.04 -4.11
CA LEU A 126 -10.15 -4.67 -3.85
C LEU A 126 -10.78 -4.10 -2.56
N ASP A 127 -12.06 -4.36 -2.30
CA ASP A 127 -12.73 -3.93 -1.07
C ASP A 127 -12.21 -4.68 0.19
N ALA A 128 -11.71 -5.90 0.04
CA ALA A 128 -11.06 -6.64 1.12
C ALA A 128 -9.64 -6.10 1.39
N MET A 129 -8.85 -5.89 0.34
CA MET A 129 -7.43 -5.54 0.41
C MET A 129 -7.17 -4.05 0.66
N ALA A 130 -7.94 -3.14 0.04
CA ALA A 130 -7.62 -1.70 0.04
C ALA A 130 -7.45 -1.10 1.45
N PRO A 131 -8.30 -1.41 2.46
CA PRO A 131 -8.08 -0.90 3.81
C PRO A 131 -6.76 -1.38 4.43
N THR A 132 -6.34 -2.61 4.15
CA THR A 132 -5.16 -3.21 4.79
C THR A 132 -3.85 -2.62 4.24
N VAL A 133 -3.90 -2.02 3.05
CA VAL A 133 -2.81 -1.21 2.49
C VAL A 133 -2.47 -0.03 3.40
N LEU A 134 -3.44 0.58 4.08
CA LEU A 134 -3.17 1.65 5.06
C LEU A 134 -2.31 1.13 6.22
N VAL A 135 -2.55 -0.11 6.67
CA VAL A 135 -1.74 -0.71 7.74
C VAL A 135 -0.33 -1.01 7.25
N ALA A 136 -0.16 -1.52 6.03
CA ALA A 136 1.15 -1.68 5.42
C ALA A 136 1.88 -0.33 5.28
N GLN A 137 1.19 0.73 4.84
CA GLN A 137 1.73 2.07 4.73
C GLN A 137 2.14 2.62 6.10
N ALA A 138 1.29 2.48 7.13
CA ALA A 138 1.60 2.88 8.49
C ALA A 138 2.90 2.21 8.98
N LEU A 139 2.99 0.89 8.88
CA LEU A 139 4.18 0.13 9.29
C LEU A 139 5.40 0.53 8.46
N GLY A 140 5.24 0.72 7.15
CA GLY A 140 6.32 1.17 6.26
C GLY A 140 6.91 2.53 6.63
N ARG A 141 6.14 3.43 7.26
CA ARG A 141 6.64 4.75 7.70
C ARG A 141 7.72 4.65 8.77
N TRP A 142 7.76 3.57 9.55
CA TRP A 142 8.88 3.32 10.46
C TRP A 142 10.20 3.11 9.72
N GLY A 143 10.16 2.73 8.45
CA GLY A 143 11.35 2.73 7.60
C GLY A 143 11.95 4.12 7.40
N ASN A 144 11.12 5.17 7.30
CA ASN A 144 11.59 6.54 7.21
C ASN A 144 12.22 7.03 8.53
N TRP A 145 11.72 6.54 9.67
CA TRP A 145 12.34 6.78 10.97
C TRP A 145 13.72 6.11 11.08
N PHE A 146 13.84 4.84 10.66
CA PHE A 146 15.15 4.15 10.61
C PHE A 146 16.16 4.80 9.66
N ASN A 147 15.69 5.26 8.50
CA ASN A 147 16.52 5.93 7.51
C ASN A 147 16.75 7.42 7.81
N GLN A 148 16.06 7.98 8.81
CA GLN A 148 16.04 9.41 9.12
C GLN A 148 15.76 10.27 7.87
N GLU A 149 14.69 9.96 7.15
CA GLU A 149 14.34 10.62 5.88
C GLU A 149 12.87 11.04 5.83
N LEU A 150 12.51 11.85 4.83
CA LEU A 150 11.15 12.35 4.56
C LEU A 150 10.47 13.07 5.73
N PHE A 151 11.24 13.62 6.67
CA PHE A 151 10.76 14.45 7.77
C PHE A 151 10.27 15.82 7.30
N GLY A 152 9.56 16.54 8.19
CA GLY A 152 8.99 17.85 7.87
C GLY A 152 9.86 19.04 8.30
N LYS A 153 9.26 20.22 8.36
CA LYS A 153 9.94 21.48 8.72
C LYS A 153 10.53 21.45 10.14
N PRO A 154 11.55 22.28 10.44
CA PRO A 154 12.01 22.48 11.81
C PRO A 154 10.86 22.78 12.77
N THR A 155 10.97 22.28 14.00
CA THR A 155 9.91 22.44 14.99
C THR A 155 10.47 22.44 16.41
N ASP A 156 9.87 23.27 17.27
CA ASP A 156 10.13 23.33 18.71
C ASP A 156 9.06 22.58 19.53
N LEU A 157 8.15 21.87 18.85
CA LEU A 157 7.12 21.07 19.51
C LEU A 157 7.74 19.96 20.37
N PRO A 158 7.11 19.59 21.50
CA PRO A 158 7.70 18.64 22.43
C PRO A 158 7.85 17.24 21.84
N TRP A 159 7.12 16.88 20.77
CA TRP A 159 7.24 15.61 20.04
C TRP A 159 8.08 15.73 18.74
N GLY A 160 8.93 16.75 18.61
CA GLY A 160 9.82 16.89 17.45
C GLY A 160 10.71 15.65 17.26
N LEU A 161 10.92 15.26 16.00
CA LEU A 161 11.84 14.19 15.63
C LEU A 161 13.26 14.73 15.57
N GLU A 162 14.16 14.13 16.34
CA GLU A 162 15.58 14.37 16.23
C GLU A 162 16.12 13.75 14.94
N ILE A 163 16.99 14.48 14.25
CA ILE A 163 17.68 14.00 13.05
C ILE A 163 19.17 14.16 13.27
N ASP A 164 19.94 13.10 13.00
CA ASP A 164 21.39 13.09 13.06
C ASP A 164 21.98 14.16 12.11
N PRO A 165 23.00 14.93 12.53
CA PRO A 165 23.65 15.94 11.69
C PRO A 165 23.97 15.48 10.26
N ASP A 166 24.39 14.23 10.08
CA ASP A 166 24.78 13.68 8.77
C ASP A 166 23.58 13.47 7.83
N ASN A 167 22.36 13.37 8.38
CA ASN A 167 21.12 13.19 7.62
C ASN A 167 20.34 14.50 7.40
N ARG A 168 20.87 15.64 7.86
CA ARG A 168 20.19 16.95 7.70
C ARG A 168 20.45 17.52 6.30
N PRO A 169 19.40 18.01 5.60
CA PRO A 169 19.59 18.66 4.31
C PRO A 169 20.34 19.99 4.45
N VAL A 170 21.00 20.40 3.36
CA VAL A 170 21.72 21.68 3.28
C VAL A 170 20.80 22.84 3.66
N GLY A 171 21.28 23.73 4.53
CA GLY A 171 20.52 24.88 5.05
C GLY A 171 19.73 24.61 6.33
N TYR A 172 19.75 23.36 6.84
CA TYR A 172 19.02 22.96 8.06
C TYR A 172 19.91 22.42 9.18
N PHE A 173 21.25 22.48 9.04
CA PHE A 173 22.20 21.96 10.03
C PHE A 173 22.04 22.53 11.44
N GLN A 174 21.55 23.77 11.55
CA GLN A 174 21.29 24.50 12.79
C GLN A 174 20.10 23.96 13.60
N TYR A 175 19.23 23.15 12.99
CA TYR A 175 18.07 22.58 13.66
C TYR A 175 18.35 21.14 14.08
N SER A 176 18.01 20.79 15.32
CA SER A 176 18.09 19.42 15.82
C SER A 176 16.78 18.65 15.65
N THR A 177 15.65 19.35 15.64
CA THR A 177 14.30 18.77 15.69
C THR A 177 13.43 19.20 14.50
N PHE A 178 12.71 18.24 13.95
CA PHE A 178 11.87 18.38 12.76
C PHE A 178 10.48 17.80 12.99
N GLN A 179 9.49 18.20 12.20
CA GLN A 179 8.14 17.63 12.27
C GLN A 179 8.20 16.12 11.95
N PRO A 180 7.73 15.23 12.85
CA PRO A 180 7.74 13.78 12.67
C PRO A 180 6.66 13.31 11.68
N THR A 181 6.83 13.62 10.39
CA THR A 181 5.89 13.23 9.32
C THR A 181 5.64 11.72 9.29
N PHE A 182 6.65 10.89 9.57
CA PHE A 182 6.48 9.43 9.67
C PHE A 182 5.40 9.04 10.70
N LEU A 183 5.37 9.73 11.85
CA LEU A 183 4.42 9.49 12.93
C LEU A 183 3.04 10.01 12.55
N TYR A 184 2.97 11.18 11.91
CA TYR A 184 1.71 11.74 11.41
C TYR A 184 1.07 10.83 10.36
N GLU A 185 1.86 10.31 9.44
CA GLU A 185 1.40 9.35 8.44
C GLU A 185 1.02 8.00 9.06
N PHE A 186 1.79 7.51 10.03
CA PHE A 186 1.45 6.30 10.79
C PHE A 186 0.08 6.43 11.46
N LEU A 187 -0.12 7.49 12.24
CA LEU A 187 -1.36 7.73 12.97
C LEU A 187 -2.54 7.96 12.02
N TRP A 188 -2.33 8.76 10.96
CA TRP A 188 -3.36 8.99 9.95
C TRP A 188 -3.79 7.70 9.27
N ASN A 189 -2.83 6.88 8.84
CA ASN A 189 -3.13 5.63 8.15
C ASN A 189 -3.88 4.64 9.06
N LEU A 190 -3.52 4.55 10.35
CA LEU A 190 -4.27 3.73 11.30
C LEU A 190 -5.68 4.28 11.56
N ALA A 191 -5.83 5.60 11.72
CA ALA A 191 -7.14 6.23 11.87
C ALA A 191 -8.03 6.02 10.63
N ALA A 192 -7.46 6.23 9.44
CA ALA A 192 -8.12 5.97 8.17
C ALA A 192 -8.53 4.49 8.04
N PHE A 193 -7.67 3.56 8.43
CA PHE A 193 -8.00 2.12 8.43
C PHE A 193 -9.22 1.85 9.32
N VAL A 194 -9.20 2.37 10.55
CA VAL A 194 -10.32 2.22 11.49
C VAL A 194 -11.60 2.80 10.92
N VAL A 195 -11.57 4.01 10.36
CA VAL A 195 -12.74 4.66 9.75
C VAL A 195 -13.27 3.86 8.56
N VAL A 196 -12.39 3.43 7.65
CA VAL A 196 -12.79 2.68 6.45
C VAL A 196 -13.40 1.33 6.84
N VAL A 197 -12.80 0.60 7.78
CA VAL A 197 -13.32 -0.69 8.26
C VAL A 197 -14.62 -0.52 9.04
N TRP A 198 -14.72 0.52 9.85
CA TRP A 198 -15.96 0.88 10.56
C TRP A 198 -17.08 1.18 9.57
N ALA A 199 -16.83 2.03 8.56
CA ALA A 199 -17.81 2.37 7.55
C ALA A 199 -18.24 1.14 6.72
N ASP A 200 -17.28 0.29 6.35
CA ASP A 200 -17.55 -0.96 5.66
C ASP A 200 -18.50 -1.89 6.44
N ARG A 201 -18.29 -1.99 7.75
CA ARG A 201 -19.16 -2.78 8.64
C ARG A 201 -20.52 -2.12 8.88
N ARG A 202 -20.53 -0.81 9.14
CA ARG A 202 -21.74 -0.06 9.51
C ARG A 202 -22.71 0.11 8.35
N PHE A 203 -22.21 0.24 7.13
CA PHE A 203 -22.99 0.51 5.91
C PHE A 203 -22.96 -0.63 4.90
N THR A 204 -22.40 -1.79 5.28
CA THR A 204 -22.28 -2.99 4.44
C THR A 204 -21.79 -2.65 3.03
N LEU A 205 -20.63 -2.00 2.98
CA LEU A 205 -20.06 -1.49 1.72
C LEU A 205 -19.54 -2.64 0.84
N GLY A 206 -19.66 -2.46 -0.47
CA GLY A 206 -19.22 -3.40 -1.50
C GLY A 206 -19.13 -2.72 -2.86
N ARG A 207 -18.88 -3.49 -3.91
CA ARG A 207 -18.79 -3.03 -5.30
C ARG A 207 -17.74 -1.93 -5.49
N GLY A 208 -16.59 -2.07 -4.84
CA GLY A 208 -15.47 -1.13 -4.94
C GLY A 208 -15.61 0.12 -4.05
N ARG A 209 -16.69 0.24 -3.27
CA ARG A 209 -16.92 1.44 -2.44
C ARG A 209 -15.97 1.52 -1.25
N VAL A 210 -15.48 0.39 -0.75
CA VAL A 210 -14.46 0.38 0.31
C VAL A 210 -13.12 0.82 -0.26
N ALA A 211 -12.76 0.34 -1.45
CA ALA A 211 -11.57 0.79 -2.16
C ALA A 211 -11.62 2.30 -2.47
N ALA A 212 -12.77 2.82 -2.90
CA ALA A 212 -12.96 4.25 -3.09
C ALA A 212 -12.81 5.05 -1.79
N LEU A 213 -13.39 4.58 -0.69
CA LEU A 213 -13.25 5.23 0.62
C LEU A 213 -11.80 5.22 1.11
N TYR A 214 -11.05 4.14 0.84
CA TYR A 214 -9.61 4.08 1.07
C TYR A 214 -8.87 5.18 0.29
N VAL A 215 -9.11 5.32 -1.02
CA VAL A 215 -8.46 6.35 -1.85
C VAL A 215 -8.78 7.74 -1.31
N MET A 216 -10.04 8.01 -0.95
CA MET A 216 -10.45 9.26 -0.35
C MET A 216 -9.71 9.55 0.97
N ALA A 217 -9.66 8.57 1.89
CA ALA A 217 -9.01 8.74 3.18
C ALA A 217 -7.49 8.92 3.06
N TYR A 218 -6.84 8.18 2.16
CA TYR A 218 -5.41 8.31 1.88
C TYR A 218 -5.06 9.68 1.30
N THR A 219 -5.79 10.12 0.28
CA THR A 219 -5.54 11.40 -0.40
C THR A 219 -5.81 12.62 0.48
N LEU A 220 -6.78 12.54 1.39
CA LEU A 220 -6.98 13.57 2.42
C LEU A 220 -5.75 13.72 3.33
N GLY A 221 -5.20 12.61 3.81
CA GLY A 221 -3.99 12.63 4.64
C GLY A 221 -2.79 13.16 3.87
N ARG A 222 -2.62 12.68 2.64
CA ARG A 222 -1.55 13.12 1.74
C ARG A 222 -1.60 14.64 1.52
N GLY A 223 -2.78 15.21 1.35
CA GLY A 223 -2.96 16.64 1.08
C GLY A 223 -2.30 17.54 2.13
N TRP A 224 -2.57 17.32 3.42
CA TRP A 224 -2.04 18.21 4.48
C TRP A 224 -0.62 17.82 4.92
N ILE A 225 -0.29 16.53 4.99
CA ILE A 225 1.04 16.08 5.42
C ILE A 225 2.11 16.48 4.41
N GLU A 226 1.78 16.46 3.12
CA GLU A 226 2.71 16.88 2.06
C GLU A 226 3.08 18.37 2.18
N MET A 227 2.25 19.21 2.82
CA MET A 227 2.56 20.62 3.06
C MET A 227 3.54 20.85 4.23
N LEU A 228 3.73 19.84 5.08
CA LEU A 228 4.68 19.85 6.20
C LEU A 228 6.09 19.45 5.78
N ARG A 229 6.22 18.72 4.69
CA ARG A 229 7.46 18.15 4.18
C ARG A 229 8.41 19.21 3.63
N ILE A 230 9.71 18.97 3.79
CA ILE A 230 10.78 19.87 3.33
C ILE A 230 11.52 19.36 2.08
N ASP A 231 11.30 18.11 1.69
CA ASP A 231 11.91 17.55 0.49
C ASP A 231 11.55 18.34 -0.78
N ASP A 232 12.55 18.55 -1.63
CA ASP A 232 12.31 19.02 -2.99
C ASP A 232 11.61 17.91 -3.77
N VAL A 233 10.41 18.21 -4.26
CA VAL A 233 9.70 17.38 -5.24
C VAL A 233 9.77 18.07 -6.59
N GLU A 234 9.80 17.25 -7.64
CA GLU A 234 9.58 17.71 -9.00
C GLU A 234 8.25 18.50 -9.05
N LEU A 235 8.28 19.70 -9.64
CA LEU A 235 7.14 20.63 -9.69
C LEU A 235 6.61 21.02 -8.29
N LYS A 236 7.49 21.60 -7.46
CA LYS A 236 7.18 22.06 -6.10
C LYS A 236 6.12 23.16 -6.00
N ASP A 237 5.93 23.94 -7.06
CA ASP A 237 4.94 25.01 -7.12
C ASP A 237 4.21 25.00 -8.46
N VAL A 238 3.06 24.33 -8.49
CA VAL A 238 2.11 24.36 -9.60
C VAL A 238 0.88 25.08 -9.09
N GLY A 239 0.77 26.38 -9.34
CA GLY A 239 -0.36 27.19 -8.88
C GLY A 239 -0.49 27.26 -7.34
N GLY A 240 0.64 27.32 -6.61
CA GLY A 240 0.69 27.42 -5.16
C GLY A 240 0.68 26.08 -4.41
N LEU A 241 0.65 24.95 -5.12
CA LEU A 241 0.58 23.61 -4.53
C LEU A 241 1.65 22.67 -5.12
N ARG A 242 2.12 21.73 -4.28
CA ARG A 242 3.00 20.63 -4.72
C ARG A 242 2.24 19.68 -5.65
N PHE A 243 2.90 19.11 -6.65
CA PHE A 243 2.28 18.18 -7.62
C PHE A 243 1.51 17.01 -6.97
N ASN A 244 2.02 16.48 -5.85
CA ASN A 244 1.37 15.41 -5.09
C ASN A 244 0.02 15.83 -4.48
N VAL A 245 -0.17 17.12 -4.18
CA VAL A 245 -1.44 17.66 -3.69
C VAL A 245 -2.47 17.70 -4.82
N TRP A 246 -2.08 18.12 -6.03
CA TRP A 246 -2.94 18.05 -7.21
C TRP A 246 -3.37 16.62 -7.52
N THR A 247 -2.43 15.69 -7.52
CA THR A 247 -2.73 14.26 -7.69
C THR A 247 -3.72 13.77 -6.64
N SER A 248 -3.55 14.19 -5.38
CA SER A 248 -4.46 13.85 -4.29
C SER A 248 -5.87 14.40 -4.51
N ILE A 249 -6.00 15.65 -4.97
CA ILE A 249 -7.29 16.27 -5.29
C ILE A 249 -8.01 15.48 -6.40
N VAL A 250 -7.32 15.19 -7.50
CA VAL A 250 -7.91 14.49 -8.65
C VAL A 250 -8.39 13.08 -8.24
N LEU A 251 -7.54 12.33 -7.53
CA LEU A 251 -7.88 10.99 -7.07
C LEU A 251 -9.01 11.01 -6.03
N PHE A 252 -9.03 12.00 -5.13
CA PHE A 252 -10.12 12.16 -4.16
C PHE A 252 -11.45 12.39 -4.87
N VAL A 253 -11.50 13.33 -5.83
CA VAL A 253 -12.72 13.65 -6.57
C VAL A 253 -13.20 12.45 -7.40
N ALA A 254 -12.30 11.77 -8.10
CA ALA A 254 -12.64 10.58 -8.86
C ALA A 254 -13.21 9.46 -7.97
N ALA A 255 -12.59 9.21 -6.81
CA ALA A 255 -13.06 8.23 -5.84
C ALA A 255 -14.40 8.62 -5.22
N ALA A 256 -14.62 9.91 -4.91
CA ALA A 256 -15.87 10.41 -4.38
C ALA A 256 -17.01 10.28 -5.41
N ILE A 257 -16.77 10.65 -6.67
CA ILE A 257 -17.73 10.45 -7.77
C ILE A 257 -18.06 8.97 -7.89
N TYR A 258 -17.06 8.08 -7.95
CA TYR A 258 -17.28 6.65 -8.01
C TYR A 258 -18.10 6.15 -6.82
N PHE A 259 -17.78 6.59 -5.60
CA PHE A 259 -18.48 6.20 -4.38
C PHE A 259 -19.96 6.59 -4.43
N VAL A 260 -20.28 7.83 -4.84
CA VAL A 260 -21.65 8.34 -4.95
C VAL A 260 -22.42 7.61 -6.05
N VAL A 261 -21.84 7.50 -7.25
CA VAL A 261 -22.47 6.83 -8.39
C VAL A 261 -22.71 5.36 -8.10
N SER A 262 -21.73 4.64 -7.55
CA SER A 262 -21.85 3.24 -7.16
C SER A 262 -22.93 3.04 -6.09
N SER A 263 -23.00 3.93 -5.10
CA SER A 263 -24.01 3.88 -4.03
C SER A 263 -25.43 4.11 -4.54
N ARG A 264 -25.62 4.94 -5.57
CA ARG A 264 -26.93 5.20 -6.19
C ARG A 264 -27.36 4.10 -7.15
N LEU A 265 -26.45 3.61 -7.99
CA LEU A 265 -26.79 2.64 -9.03
C LEU A 265 -26.88 1.21 -8.50
N ARG A 266 -26.08 0.86 -7.48
CA ARG A 266 -25.96 -0.52 -6.98
C ARG A 266 -25.83 -0.52 -5.45
N PRO A 267 -26.92 -0.22 -4.72
CA PRO A 267 -26.90 -0.20 -3.26
C PRO A 267 -26.56 -1.59 -2.68
N GLY A 268 -25.97 -1.59 -1.48
CA GLY A 268 -25.59 -2.80 -0.75
C GLY A 268 -24.32 -3.50 -1.26
N ARG A 269 -23.93 -4.58 -0.59
CA ARG A 269 -22.77 -5.41 -0.93
C ARG A 269 -23.12 -6.42 -2.02
N GLU A 270 -22.13 -6.85 -2.79
CA GLU A 270 -22.23 -8.05 -3.63
C GLU A 270 -22.69 -9.28 -2.85
N THR A 271 -23.52 -10.13 -3.47
CA THR A 271 -23.99 -11.40 -2.89
C THR A 271 -23.04 -12.57 -3.14
N GLN A 272 -22.17 -12.45 -4.15
CA GLN A 272 -21.20 -13.48 -4.53
C GLN A 272 -19.86 -12.83 -4.88
N VAL A 273 -18.78 -13.50 -4.46
CA VAL A 273 -17.40 -13.05 -4.65
C VAL A 273 -16.66 -13.82 -5.75
N TYR A 274 -17.24 -14.92 -6.22
CA TYR A 274 -16.80 -15.69 -7.37
C TYR A 274 -17.73 -15.47 -8.57
N ASP A 275 -17.24 -15.77 -9.77
CA ASP A 275 -18.04 -15.86 -10.99
C ASP A 275 -18.96 -17.09 -10.95
N ASP A 276 -20.02 -17.08 -11.76
CA ASP A 276 -21.04 -18.13 -11.73
C ASP A 276 -20.42 -19.50 -12.07
N GLY A 277 -20.75 -20.53 -11.28
CA GLY A 277 -20.16 -21.87 -11.40
C GLY A 277 -18.69 -21.96 -10.98
N ARG A 278 -18.12 -20.93 -10.35
CA ARG A 278 -16.78 -20.94 -9.74
C ARG A 278 -16.88 -20.77 -8.22
N GLY A 279 -15.84 -21.20 -7.52
CA GLY A 279 -15.77 -21.16 -6.05
C GLY A 279 -16.21 -22.46 -5.37
N PRO A 280 -16.15 -22.51 -4.03
CA PRO A 280 -16.31 -23.76 -3.27
C PRO A 280 -17.69 -24.42 -3.41
N ALA A 281 -18.76 -23.63 -3.61
CA ALA A 281 -20.11 -24.18 -3.81
C ALA A 281 -20.23 -25.02 -5.10
N ALA A 282 -19.58 -24.59 -6.19
CA ALA A 282 -19.57 -25.34 -7.45
C ALA A 282 -18.76 -26.65 -7.34
N ALA A 283 -17.71 -26.67 -6.52
CA ALA A 283 -16.93 -27.89 -6.27
C ALA A 283 -17.76 -28.96 -5.55
N THR A 284 -18.66 -28.56 -4.63
CA THR A 284 -19.55 -29.46 -3.91
C THR A 284 -20.62 -30.08 -4.82
N GLU A 285 -21.18 -29.32 -5.78
CA GLU A 285 -22.17 -29.84 -6.74
C GLU A 285 -21.56 -30.81 -7.77
N SER A 286 -20.27 -30.66 -8.08
CA SER A 286 -19.54 -31.54 -9.01
C SER A 286 -18.99 -32.82 -8.39
N ALA A 287 -19.10 -33.01 -7.07
CA ALA A 287 -18.65 -34.24 -6.42
C ALA A 287 -19.59 -35.40 -6.80
N PRO A 288 -19.08 -36.57 -7.26
CA PRO A 288 -19.92 -37.72 -7.56
C PRO A 288 -20.71 -38.10 -6.31
N GLN A 289 -22.04 -38.11 -6.38
CA GLN A 289 -22.86 -38.70 -5.33
C GLN A 289 -22.45 -40.17 -5.23
N ALA A 290 -21.86 -40.55 -4.10
CA ALA A 290 -21.57 -41.96 -3.82
C ALA A 290 -22.91 -42.71 -3.88
N GLY A 291 -23.08 -43.54 -4.92
CA GLY A 291 -24.28 -44.33 -5.11
C GLY A 291 -24.54 -45.23 -3.90
N PRO A 292 -25.81 -45.57 -3.61
CA PRO A 292 -26.15 -46.39 -2.45
C PRO A 292 -25.38 -47.72 -2.51
N PRO A 293 -24.93 -48.24 -1.35
CA PRO A 293 -24.17 -49.48 -1.31
C PRO A 293 -25.00 -50.59 -1.95
N THR A 294 -24.46 -51.18 -3.01
CA THR A 294 -25.06 -52.32 -3.70
C THR A 294 -25.10 -53.49 -2.73
N ASP A 295 -26.30 -53.88 -2.30
CA ASP A 295 -26.50 -55.09 -1.48
C ASP A 295 -25.93 -56.30 -2.23
N ALA A 296 -24.90 -56.91 -1.64
CA ALA A 296 -24.32 -58.15 -2.15
C ALA A 296 -25.32 -59.31 -1.93
N PRO A 297 -25.57 -60.16 -2.93
CA PRO A 297 -26.45 -61.31 -2.77
C PRO A 297 -25.81 -62.36 -1.85
N ARG A 298 -26.64 -62.90 -0.95
CA ARG A 298 -26.33 -63.95 0.02
C ARG A 298 -26.02 -65.30 -0.63
#